data_AF-A0A495J461-F1
#
_entry.id   AF-A0A495J461-F1
#
_cell.length_a   1.000
_cell.length_b   1.000
_cell.length_c   1.000
_cell.angle_alpha   90.00
_cell.angle_beta   90.00
_cell.angle_gamma   90.00
#
_symmetry.space_group_name_H-M   'P 1'
#
loop_
_entity.id
_entity.type
_entity.pdbx_description
1 polymer ?
#
loop_
_entity_poly.entity_id
_entity_poly.type
_entity_poly.pdbx_seq_one_letter_code
_entity_poly.pdbx_strand_id
1 'polypeptide(L)'
;MRYNNVVLGNAPLNPAVQVEAGAPGKLEVYIKGTNEKIADTAITVKKNETSAFRVAYIPELGIKGWLNTKPVGEDSAALVFFNKIGDFYTAHPSVDLYIFVLDYTTFQRVETGIVIHNFEKTGLSAPVVLPYYHDRASYQTYVYSVKFKDNATGQFITYPPRNRDYFNFDIGVERGTHIVSLTSAAGIIDVQGIDL
;
A
#
# COMPACT_ATOMS: atom_id res chain seq x y z
N MET A 1 -17.52 13.54 -0.64
CA MET A 1 -17.58 12.07 -0.62
C MET A 1 -18.87 11.61 -1.28
N ARG A 2 -18.87 10.44 -1.90
CA ARG A 2 -20.06 9.81 -2.49
C ARG A 2 -20.19 8.36 -2.05
N TYR A 3 -21.42 7.87 -1.89
CA TYR A 3 -21.75 6.45 -1.71
C TYR A 3 -22.69 6.02 -2.83
N ASN A 4 -22.32 4.99 -3.58
CA ASN A 4 -23.06 4.56 -4.78
C ASN A 4 -23.39 5.74 -5.72
N ASN A 5 -22.39 6.61 -5.95
CA ASN A 5 -22.47 7.84 -6.72
C ASN A 5 -23.39 8.95 -6.15
N VAL A 6 -24.02 8.74 -4.99
CA VAL A 6 -24.82 9.76 -4.27
C VAL A 6 -23.91 10.61 -3.40
N VAL A 7 -24.01 11.94 -3.52
CA VAL A 7 -23.20 12.89 -2.72
C VAL A 7 -23.60 12.81 -1.25
N LEU A 8 -22.64 12.43 -0.41
CA LEU A 8 -22.80 12.43 1.05
C LEU A 8 -22.43 13.78 1.69
N GLY A 9 -21.62 14.59 1.01
CA GLY A 9 -21.13 15.88 1.50
C GLY A 9 -19.61 15.92 1.72
N ASN A 10 -19.15 16.90 2.49
CA ASN A 10 -17.73 17.11 2.80
C ASN A 10 -17.35 16.32 4.06
N ALA A 11 -16.10 15.82 4.14
CA ALA A 11 -15.59 15.20 5.35
C ALA A 11 -15.20 16.29 6.39
N PRO A 12 -15.41 16.06 7.71
CA PRO A 12 -16.16 14.93 8.28
C PRO A 12 -17.65 15.03 7.94
N LEU A 13 -18.27 13.88 7.61
CA LEU A 13 -19.68 13.83 7.22
C LEU A 13 -20.59 14.21 8.39
N ASN A 14 -21.68 14.93 8.09
CA ASN A 14 -22.70 15.28 9.08
C ASN A 14 -23.55 14.01 9.40
N PRO A 15 -23.91 13.72 10.66
CA PRO A 15 -24.71 12.55 11.05
C PRO A 15 -26.06 12.34 10.34
N ALA A 16 -26.55 13.32 9.57
CA ALA A 16 -27.78 13.17 8.76
C ALA A 16 -27.61 12.26 7.52
N VAL A 17 -26.38 11.85 7.18
CA VAL A 17 -26.11 10.96 6.04
C VAL A 17 -26.42 9.51 6.42
N GLN A 18 -27.38 8.90 5.73
CA GLN A 18 -27.74 7.50 5.91
C GLN A 18 -27.14 6.63 4.80
N VAL A 19 -26.67 5.44 5.16
CA VAL A 19 -26.18 4.40 4.24
C VAL A 19 -26.86 3.08 4.59
N GLU A 20 -27.11 2.25 3.59
CA GLU A 20 -27.76 0.96 3.79
C GLU A 20 -26.78 -0.02 4.48
N ALA A 21 -27.23 -0.63 5.58
CA ALA A 21 -26.44 -1.60 6.31
C ALA A 21 -26.54 -3.00 5.68
N GLY A 22 -25.43 -3.72 5.61
CA GLY A 22 -25.33 -5.08 5.08
C GLY A 22 -25.23 -5.18 3.56
N ALA A 23 -25.56 -4.12 2.84
CA ALA A 23 -25.43 -4.07 1.38
C ALA A 23 -24.00 -3.73 0.95
N PRO A 24 -23.43 -4.42 -0.05
CA PRO A 24 -22.23 -3.96 -0.73
C PRO A 24 -22.49 -2.59 -1.37
N GLY A 25 -21.54 -1.68 -1.23
CA GLY A 25 -21.57 -0.38 -1.89
C GLY A 25 -20.18 0.13 -2.19
N LYS A 26 -20.13 1.29 -2.83
CA LYS A 26 -18.87 1.94 -3.23
C LYS A 26 -18.74 3.29 -2.55
N LEU A 27 -17.64 3.51 -1.85
CA LEU A 27 -17.29 4.79 -1.25
C LEU A 27 -16.25 5.49 -2.13
N GLU A 28 -16.48 6.76 -2.43
CA GLU A 28 -15.61 7.56 -3.30
C GLU A 28 -15.29 8.92 -2.67
N VAL A 29 -14.03 9.33 -2.76
CA VAL A 29 -13.52 10.59 -2.25
C VAL A 29 -13.05 11.45 -3.41
N TYR A 30 -13.43 12.73 -3.39
CA TYR A 30 -13.13 13.70 -4.43
C TYR A 30 -12.57 14.97 -3.82
N ILE A 31 -11.73 15.70 -4.57
CA ILE A 31 -11.33 17.06 -4.22
C ILE A 31 -12.56 17.97 -4.31
N LYS A 32 -12.73 18.79 -3.28
CA LYS A 32 -13.85 19.75 -3.22
C LYS A 32 -13.76 20.72 -4.40
N GLY A 33 -14.84 20.80 -5.17
CA GLY A 33 -14.98 21.77 -6.26
C GLY A 33 -14.38 21.37 -7.61
N THR A 34 -13.62 20.29 -7.72
CA THR A 34 -12.93 19.92 -8.97
C THR A 34 -13.45 18.63 -9.61
N ASN A 35 -14.35 17.89 -8.96
CA ASN A 35 -14.80 16.55 -9.36
C ASN A 35 -13.64 15.55 -9.58
N GLU A 36 -12.42 15.89 -9.20
CA GLU A 36 -11.26 15.01 -9.31
C GLU A 36 -11.35 13.93 -8.23
N LYS A 37 -11.35 12.66 -8.64
CA LYS A 37 -11.41 11.52 -7.73
C LYS A 37 -10.04 11.24 -7.11
N ILE A 38 -10.00 11.19 -5.78
CA ILE A 38 -8.79 10.94 -4.98
C ILE A 38 -8.64 9.44 -4.69
N ALA A 39 -9.75 8.78 -4.30
CA ALA A 39 -9.74 7.37 -3.91
C ALA A 39 -11.15 6.78 -4.04
N ASP A 40 -11.25 5.47 -4.31
CA ASP A 40 -12.49 4.72 -4.16
C ASP A 40 -12.25 3.33 -3.57
N THR A 41 -13.28 2.77 -2.94
CA THR A 41 -13.21 1.44 -2.34
C THR A 41 -14.59 0.82 -2.23
N ALA A 42 -14.64 -0.51 -2.33
CA ALA A 42 -15.83 -1.27 -2.03
C ALA A 42 -15.98 -1.40 -0.51
N ILE A 43 -17.18 -1.14 0.00
CA ILE A 43 -17.51 -1.21 1.42
C ILE A 43 -18.76 -2.05 1.65
N THR A 44 -18.84 -2.69 2.81
CA THR A 44 -20.08 -3.23 3.35
C THR A 44 -20.22 -2.70 4.76
N VAL A 45 -21.15 -1.76 4.97
CA VAL A 45 -21.36 -1.16 6.29
C VAL A 45 -22.17 -2.13 7.13
N LYS A 46 -21.58 -2.67 8.20
CA LYS A 46 -22.30 -3.60 9.07
C LYS A 46 -23.28 -2.86 9.97
N LYS A 47 -24.43 -3.48 10.23
CA LYS A 47 -25.45 -2.93 11.13
C LYS A 47 -24.89 -2.88 12.56
N ASN A 48 -25.11 -1.75 13.24
CA ASN A 48 -24.70 -1.53 14.64
C ASN A 48 -23.18 -1.62 14.89
N GLU A 49 -22.35 -1.54 13.85
CA GLU A 49 -20.90 -1.50 13.99
C GLU A 49 -20.34 -0.19 13.43
N THR A 50 -19.42 0.43 14.16
CA THR A 50 -18.68 1.58 13.65
C THR A 50 -17.66 1.12 12.60
N SER A 51 -17.81 1.60 11.37
CA SER A 51 -16.81 1.41 10.31
C SER A 51 -15.97 2.67 10.19
N ALA A 52 -14.66 2.55 10.35
CA ALA A 52 -13.72 3.65 10.19
C ALA A 52 -12.98 3.54 8.86
N PHE A 53 -12.86 4.67 8.15
CA PHE A 53 -12.12 4.79 6.89
C PHE A 53 -11.17 5.98 6.99
N ARG A 54 -9.93 5.80 6.52
CA ARG A 54 -8.90 6.85 6.51
C ARG A 54 -8.39 6.98 5.07
N VAL A 55 -8.30 8.21 4.60
CA VAL A 55 -7.79 8.55 3.27
C VAL A 55 -6.63 9.50 3.44
N ALA A 56 -5.55 9.27 2.70
CA ALA A 56 -4.44 10.21 2.58
C ALA A 56 -4.59 10.99 1.28
N TYR A 57 -4.33 12.29 1.34
CA TYR A 57 -4.21 13.17 0.17
C TYR A 57 -3.12 14.22 0.46
N ILE A 58 -1.94 14.02 -0.12
CA ILE A 58 -0.78 14.92 0.00
C ILE A 58 -0.28 15.19 -1.42
N PRO A 59 -0.86 16.18 -2.13
CA PRO A 59 -0.58 16.40 -3.55
C PRO A 59 0.88 16.74 -3.83
N GLU A 60 1.57 17.42 -2.89
CA GLU A 60 2.98 17.78 -2.99
C GLU A 60 3.89 16.55 -3.06
N LEU A 61 3.46 15.45 -2.43
CA LEU A 61 4.17 14.17 -2.44
C LEU A 61 3.61 13.20 -3.48
N GLY A 62 2.53 13.57 -4.17
CA GLY A 62 1.79 12.71 -5.08
C GLY A 62 1.03 11.57 -4.38
N ILE A 63 0.81 11.66 -3.06
CA ILE A 63 0.17 10.60 -2.28
C ILE A 63 -1.35 10.79 -2.32
N LYS A 64 -2.06 9.77 -2.81
CA LYS A 64 -3.51 9.66 -2.69
C LYS A 64 -3.96 8.22 -2.55
N GLY A 65 -4.94 7.96 -1.70
CA GLY A 65 -5.54 6.63 -1.55
C GLY A 65 -6.04 6.34 -0.14
N TRP A 66 -6.54 5.11 0.04
CA TRP A 66 -7.01 4.62 1.34
C TRP A 66 -5.84 4.13 2.20
N LEU A 67 -5.91 4.45 3.48
CA LEU A 67 -5.02 3.89 4.50
C LEU A 67 -5.67 2.67 5.15
N ASN A 68 -4.86 1.79 5.73
CA ASN A 68 -5.41 0.73 6.57
C ASN A 68 -6.07 1.33 7.81
N THR A 69 -7.29 0.88 8.10
CA THR A 69 -8.04 1.22 9.32
C THR A 69 -8.37 0.01 10.16
N LYS A 70 -8.07 -1.19 9.67
CA LYS A 70 -8.31 -2.43 10.41
C LYS A 70 -7.23 -2.59 11.48
N PRO A 71 -7.61 -3.01 12.70
CA PRO A 71 -6.64 -3.44 13.70
C PRO A 71 -5.71 -4.48 13.10
N VAL A 72 -4.42 -4.33 13.37
CA VAL A 72 -3.40 -5.30 12.97
C VAL A 72 -3.13 -6.20 14.17
N GLY A 73 -3.00 -7.51 13.92
CA GLY A 73 -2.65 -8.47 14.98
C GLY A 73 -1.31 -8.12 15.62
N GLU A 74 -1.09 -8.59 16.84
CA GLU A 74 0.11 -8.25 17.62
C GLU A 74 1.42 -8.66 16.95
N ASP A 75 1.42 -9.75 16.19
CA ASP A 75 2.60 -10.26 15.48
C ASP A 75 2.52 -9.91 13.99
N SER A 76 1.97 -8.74 13.66
CA SER A 76 1.78 -8.30 12.28
C SER A 76 1.94 -6.79 12.13
N ALA A 77 2.26 -6.39 10.90
CA ALA A 77 2.26 -5.00 10.45
C ALA A 77 1.45 -4.88 9.16
N ALA A 78 0.72 -3.77 9.01
CA ALA A 78 0.04 -3.44 7.75
C ALA A 78 0.91 -2.47 6.95
N LEU A 79 1.22 -2.84 5.72
CA LEU A 79 2.04 -2.04 4.82
C LEU A 79 1.20 -1.53 3.66
N VAL A 80 1.31 -0.24 3.39
CA VAL A 80 0.72 0.40 2.21
C VAL A 80 1.87 0.87 1.34
N PHE A 81 2.00 0.29 0.14
CA PHE A 81 3.11 0.61 -0.75
C PHE A 81 2.77 1.84 -1.59
N PHE A 82 3.73 2.76 -1.71
CA PHE A 82 3.61 3.96 -2.53
C PHE A 82 4.68 3.96 -3.61
N ASN A 83 4.28 3.94 -4.89
CA ASN A 83 5.23 3.97 -5.99
C ASN A 83 5.58 5.39 -6.43
N LYS A 84 6.84 5.77 -6.24
CA LYS A 84 7.45 7.03 -6.72
C LYS A 84 8.64 6.78 -7.67
N ILE A 85 8.70 5.62 -8.30
CA ILE A 85 9.73 5.27 -9.28
C ILE A 85 9.32 5.88 -10.62
N GLY A 86 9.96 7.00 -10.99
CA GLY A 86 9.51 7.91 -12.06
C GLY A 86 9.49 7.29 -13.46
N ASP A 87 10.64 7.31 -14.13
CA ASP A 87 10.79 6.92 -15.55
C ASP A 87 10.70 5.40 -15.78
N PHE A 88 10.66 4.62 -14.70
CA PHE A 88 10.52 3.18 -14.72
C PHE A 88 9.31 2.71 -15.54
N TYR A 89 8.17 3.41 -15.40
CA TYR A 89 6.95 3.08 -16.12
C TYR A 89 7.01 3.39 -17.62
N THR A 90 8.01 4.13 -18.09
CA THR A 90 8.21 4.35 -19.53
C THR A 90 8.68 3.06 -20.21
N ALA A 91 9.56 2.31 -19.54
CA ALA A 91 10.05 1.01 -20.01
C ALA A 91 9.11 -0.15 -19.62
N HIS A 92 8.44 -0.02 -18.47
CA HIS A 92 7.55 -1.04 -17.91
C HIS A 92 6.19 -0.45 -17.55
N PRO A 93 5.30 -0.24 -18.54
CA PRO A 93 4.03 0.48 -18.31
C PRO A 93 3.07 -0.22 -17.34
N SER A 94 3.22 -1.53 -17.15
CA SER A 94 2.41 -2.34 -16.24
C SER A 94 3.29 -3.36 -15.53
N VAL A 95 3.22 -3.36 -14.20
CA VAL A 95 4.00 -4.25 -13.36
C VAL A 95 3.19 -4.77 -12.18
N ASP A 96 3.56 -5.94 -11.70
CA ASP A 96 3.10 -6.51 -10.45
C ASP A 96 4.23 -6.43 -9.41
N LEU A 97 3.88 -6.12 -8.15
CA LEU A 97 4.82 -6.12 -7.03
C LEU A 97 4.70 -7.43 -6.24
N TYR A 98 5.76 -8.22 -6.25
CA TYR A 98 5.84 -9.49 -5.51
C TYR A 98 6.60 -9.28 -4.21
N ILE A 99 6.12 -9.88 -3.12
CA ILE A 99 6.74 -9.79 -1.80
C ILE A 99 7.43 -11.11 -1.46
N PHE A 100 8.63 -10.99 -0.92
CA PHE A 100 9.50 -12.07 -0.49
C PHE A 100 9.92 -11.83 0.95
N VAL A 101 10.26 -12.90 1.67
CA VAL A 101 10.85 -12.86 3.00
C VAL A 101 12.21 -13.55 2.97
N LEU A 102 13.17 -13.04 3.73
CA LEU A 102 14.46 -13.71 3.93
C LEU A 102 14.28 -14.89 4.91
N ASP A 103 14.56 -16.10 4.43
CA ASP A 103 14.73 -17.26 5.30
C ASP A 103 16.15 -17.23 5.89
N TYR A 104 16.25 -17.01 7.20
CA TYR A 104 17.54 -16.96 7.91
C TYR A 104 18.25 -18.31 8.02
N THR A 105 17.55 -19.42 7.76
CA THR A 105 18.17 -20.76 7.77
C THR A 105 18.95 -21.00 6.49
N THR A 106 18.37 -20.63 5.35
CA THR A 106 18.95 -20.88 4.00
C THR A 106 19.60 -19.65 3.39
N PHE A 107 19.40 -18.48 3.99
CA PHE A 107 19.71 -17.15 3.45
C PHE A 107 19.12 -16.90 2.06
N GLN A 108 18.02 -17.59 1.73
CA GLN A 108 17.30 -17.41 0.47
C GLN A 108 16.09 -16.52 0.65
N ARG A 109 15.71 -15.80 -0.42
CA ARG A 109 14.45 -15.07 -0.48
C ARG A 109 13.35 -16.03 -0.92
N VAL A 110 12.36 -16.22 -0.07
CA VAL A 110 11.21 -17.09 -0.32
C VAL A 110 9.99 -16.22 -0.62
N GLU A 111 9.24 -16.57 -1.66
CA GLU A 111 8.01 -15.85 -2.02
C GLU A 111 6.95 -16.01 -0.93
N THR A 112 6.30 -14.91 -0.53
CA THR A 112 5.23 -14.97 0.48
C THR A 112 3.88 -15.39 -0.12
N GLY A 113 3.78 -15.46 -1.44
CA GLY A 113 2.53 -15.63 -2.20
C GLY A 113 1.71 -14.34 -2.32
N ILE A 114 2.19 -13.23 -1.77
CA ILE A 114 1.49 -11.94 -1.82
C ILE A 114 1.97 -11.14 -3.03
N VAL A 115 1.00 -10.73 -3.85
CA VAL A 115 1.22 -9.94 -5.07
C VAL A 115 0.29 -8.73 -5.07
N ILE A 116 0.85 -7.56 -5.36
CA ILE A 116 0.07 -6.36 -5.66
C ILE A 116 0.00 -6.23 -7.18
N HIS A 117 -1.13 -6.65 -7.74
CA HIS A 117 -1.34 -6.62 -9.17
C HIS A 117 -1.55 -5.20 -9.70
N ASN A 118 -1.08 -4.94 -10.92
CA ASN A 118 -1.18 -3.65 -11.60
C ASN A 118 -0.73 -2.49 -10.70
N PHE A 119 0.44 -2.65 -10.09
CA PHE A 119 0.96 -1.70 -9.12
C PHE A 119 1.17 -0.34 -9.81
N GLU A 120 0.34 0.65 -9.44
CA GLU A 120 0.21 1.91 -10.17
C GLU A 120 1.29 2.93 -9.80
N LYS A 121 1.64 3.78 -10.77
CA LYS A 121 2.45 4.96 -10.52
C LYS A 121 1.69 5.94 -9.63
N THR A 122 2.33 6.45 -8.57
CA THR A 122 1.79 7.52 -7.70
C THR A 122 0.47 7.20 -6.98
N GLY A 123 0.15 5.91 -6.79
CA GLY A 123 -0.98 5.45 -6.00
C GLY A 123 -0.53 4.72 -4.74
N LEU A 124 -1.35 4.78 -3.68
CA LEU A 124 -1.22 3.88 -2.53
C LEU A 124 -1.84 2.52 -2.87
N SER A 125 -1.12 1.42 -2.59
CA SER A 125 -1.65 0.08 -2.75
C SER A 125 -2.78 -0.22 -1.76
N ALA A 126 -3.49 -1.33 -1.98
CA ALA A 126 -4.23 -1.94 -0.88
C ALA A 126 -3.26 -2.31 0.26
N PRO A 127 -3.69 -2.24 1.53
CA PRO A 127 -2.85 -2.67 2.64
C PRO A 127 -2.51 -4.16 2.57
N VAL A 128 -1.24 -4.48 2.75
CA VAL A 128 -0.73 -5.84 2.90
C VAL A 128 -0.41 -6.09 4.37
N VAL A 129 -0.98 -7.13 4.96
CA VAL A 129 -0.64 -7.52 6.33
C VAL A 129 0.45 -8.58 6.26
N LEU A 130 1.61 -8.27 6.85
CA LEU A 130 2.74 -9.18 6.93
C LEU A 130 3.03 -9.56 8.39
N PRO A 131 3.54 -10.77 8.64
CA PRO A 131 4.10 -11.12 9.94
C PRO A 131 5.16 -10.10 10.38
N TYR A 132 5.08 -9.71 11.64
CA TYR A 132 6.06 -8.84 12.27
C TYR A 132 6.81 -9.66 13.33
N TYR A 133 8.13 -9.56 13.29
CA TYR A 133 9.02 -10.14 14.30
C TYR A 133 10.13 -9.15 14.57
N HIS A 134 10.38 -8.89 15.84
CA HIS A 134 11.53 -8.15 16.28
C HIS A 134 12.00 -8.70 17.63
N ASP A 135 13.14 -9.36 17.60
CA ASP A 135 13.86 -9.75 18.81
C ASP A 135 14.78 -8.62 19.25
N ARG A 136 14.37 -7.93 20.33
CA ARG A 136 15.14 -6.82 20.90
C ARG A 136 16.52 -7.25 21.43
N ALA A 137 16.70 -8.51 21.83
CA ALA A 137 17.97 -8.95 22.42
C ALA A 137 19.03 -9.21 21.34
N SER A 138 18.62 -9.76 20.19
CA SER A 138 19.51 -10.05 19.06
C SER A 138 19.44 -9.02 17.93
N TYR A 139 18.55 -8.02 18.05
CA TYR A 139 18.19 -7.07 17.00
C TYR A 139 17.77 -7.74 15.68
N GLN A 140 17.27 -8.97 15.74
CA GLN A 140 16.77 -9.68 14.58
C GLN A 140 15.34 -9.21 14.26
N THR A 141 15.08 -8.98 12.98
CA THR A 141 13.77 -8.61 12.45
C THR A 141 13.45 -9.46 11.23
N TYR A 142 12.19 -9.53 10.82
CA TYR A 142 11.88 -10.03 9.48
C TYR A 142 12.36 -9.02 8.43
N VAL A 143 13.25 -9.49 7.55
CA VAL A 143 13.67 -8.74 6.36
C VAL A 143 12.78 -9.17 5.21
N TYR A 144 12.00 -8.21 4.70
CA TYR A 144 11.22 -8.41 3.50
C TYR A 144 11.95 -7.85 2.29
N SER A 145 11.63 -8.40 1.12
CA SER A 145 12.07 -7.87 -0.16
C SER A 145 10.90 -7.75 -1.11
N VAL A 146 10.95 -6.80 -2.02
CA VAL A 146 10.02 -6.74 -3.15
C VAL A 146 10.74 -6.91 -4.47
N LYS A 147 10.05 -7.51 -5.44
CA LYS A 147 10.48 -7.61 -6.84
C LYS A 147 9.36 -7.11 -7.75
N PHE A 148 9.74 -6.50 -8.86
CA PHE A 148 8.77 -6.11 -9.90
C PHE A 148 8.77 -7.12 -11.02
N LYS A 149 7.57 -7.55 -11.43
CA LYS A 149 7.38 -8.40 -12.59
C LYS A 149 6.72 -7.59 -13.69
N ASP A 150 7.32 -7.59 -14.87
CA ASP A 150 6.74 -6.94 -16.05
C ASP A 150 5.57 -7.80 -16.56
N ASN A 151 4.40 -7.18 -16.68
CA ASN A 151 3.18 -7.90 -17.05
C ASN A 151 3.11 -8.26 -18.54
N ALA A 152 3.87 -7.57 -19.41
CA ALA A 152 3.94 -7.87 -20.82
C ALA A 152 4.89 -9.04 -21.12
N THR A 153 6.02 -9.12 -20.43
CA THR A 153 7.03 -10.17 -20.66
C THR A 153 6.91 -11.35 -19.69
N GLY A 154 6.25 -11.16 -18.55
CA GLY A 154 6.17 -12.14 -17.47
C GLY A 154 7.49 -12.36 -16.71
N GLN A 155 8.50 -11.52 -16.93
CA GLN A 155 9.82 -11.63 -16.31
C GLN A 155 9.98 -10.67 -15.14
N PHE A 156 10.80 -11.05 -14.16
CA PHE A 156 11.23 -10.12 -13.12
C PHE A 156 12.19 -9.09 -13.71
N ILE A 157 11.99 -7.83 -13.35
CA ILE A 157 12.76 -6.71 -13.86
C ILE A 157 14.06 -6.58 -13.05
N THR A 158 15.20 -6.54 -13.74
CA THR A 158 16.51 -6.28 -13.15
C THR A 158 16.89 -4.80 -13.31
N TYR A 159 17.51 -4.24 -12.27
CA TYR A 159 17.81 -2.82 -12.19
C TYR A 159 19.32 -2.55 -12.34
N PRO A 160 19.73 -1.82 -13.39
CA PRO A 160 21.09 -1.27 -13.47
C PRO A 160 21.28 -0.13 -12.45
N PRO A 161 22.50 0.12 -11.96
CA PRO A 161 23.76 -0.50 -12.38
C PRO A 161 24.09 -1.79 -11.61
N ARG A 162 23.37 -2.10 -10.52
CA ARG A 162 23.72 -3.23 -9.63
C ARG A 162 23.22 -4.58 -10.14
N ASN A 163 22.47 -4.61 -11.24
CA ASN A 163 21.81 -5.79 -11.81
C ASN A 163 21.06 -6.60 -10.74
N ARG A 164 20.36 -5.91 -9.84
CA ARG A 164 19.54 -6.52 -8.78
C ARG A 164 18.09 -6.46 -9.19
N ASP A 165 17.32 -7.49 -8.86
CA ASP A 165 15.89 -7.60 -9.15
C ASP A 165 15.02 -7.48 -7.89
N TYR A 166 15.63 -7.12 -6.75
CA TYR A 166 14.97 -7.03 -5.46
C TYR A 166 15.34 -5.76 -4.68
N PHE A 167 14.41 -5.33 -3.83
CA PHE A 167 14.59 -4.23 -2.89
C PHE A 167 14.21 -4.69 -1.50
N ASN A 168 15.17 -4.63 -0.56
CA ASN A 168 14.88 -4.97 0.83
C ASN A 168 14.18 -3.79 1.50
N PHE A 169 13.31 -4.10 2.44
CA PHE A 169 12.82 -3.14 3.40
C PHE A 169 12.68 -3.84 4.75
N ASP A 170 13.05 -3.11 5.78
CA ASP A 170 12.88 -3.56 7.15
C ASP A 170 11.60 -2.93 7.65
N ILE A 171 10.71 -3.76 8.19
CA ILE A 171 9.60 -3.23 8.97
C ILE A 171 10.25 -2.78 10.27
N GLY A 172 10.34 -1.46 10.44
CA GLY A 172 10.88 -0.83 11.65
C GLY A 172 10.19 -1.34 12.92
N VAL A 173 10.77 -0.96 14.05
CA VAL A 173 10.56 -1.49 15.41
C VAL A 173 9.12 -1.45 15.97
N GLU A 174 8.13 -0.99 15.18
CA GLU A 174 6.81 -0.63 15.65
C GLU A 174 5.68 -1.34 14.89
N ARG A 175 4.74 -1.89 15.67
CA ARG A 175 3.48 -2.45 15.20
C ARG A 175 2.63 -1.31 14.62
N GLY A 176 1.90 -1.54 13.53
CA GLY A 176 0.98 -0.54 13.02
C GLY A 176 0.76 -0.57 11.53
N THR A 177 0.32 0.57 11.00
CA THR A 177 0.17 0.81 9.57
C THR A 177 1.28 1.72 9.08
N HIS A 178 2.04 1.24 8.11
CA HIS A 178 3.23 1.91 7.58
C HIS A 178 3.04 2.22 6.10
N ILE A 179 3.45 3.41 5.66
CA ILE A 179 3.61 3.68 4.22
C ILE A 179 5.03 3.31 3.82
N VAL A 180 5.15 2.37 2.88
CA VAL A 180 6.41 1.93 2.30
C VAL A 180 6.60 2.64 0.97
N SER A 181 7.40 3.70 0.97
CA SER A 181 7.66 4.49 -0.24
C SER A 181 8.78 3.85 -1.06
N LEU A 182 8.50 3.50 -2.31
CA LEU A 182 9.48 3.04 -3.29
C LEU A 182 9.88 4.23 -4.15
N THR A 183 11.10 4.73 -3.97
CA THR A 183 11.62 5.89 -4.71
C THR A 183 12.80 5.46 -5.57
N SER A 184 13.12 6.17 -6.65
CA SER A 184 14.37 5.96 -7.38
C SER A 184 15.24 7.22 -7.31
N ALA A 185 16.34 7.17 -6.55
CA ALA A 185 17.37 8.21 -6.56
C ALA A 185 18.64 7.63 -7.20
N ALA A 186 19.11 8.23 -8.30
CA ALA A 186 20.33 7.82 -8.99
C ALA A 186 20.41 6.30 -9.37
N GLY A 187 19.27 5.69 -9.72
CA GLY A 187 19.21 4.26 -10.07
C GLY A 187 19.22 3.30 -8.86
N ILE A 188 19.15 3.83 -7.64
CA ILE A 188 18.93 3.06 -6.41
C ILE A 188 17.47 3.22 -6.03
N ILE A 189 16.79 2.10 -5.77
CA ILE A 189 15.48 2.16 -5.14
C ILE A 189 15.66 2.16 -3.64
N ASP A 190 15.30 3.28 -3.02
CA ASP A 190 15.28 3.45 -1.58
C ASP A 190 13.87 3.22 -1.07
N VAL A 191 13.80 2.47 0.04
CA VAL A 191 12.57 2.22 0.76
C VAL A 191 12.57 3.06 2.03
N GLN A 192 11.62 3.99 2.13
CA GLN A 192 11.42 4.79 3.35
C GLN A 192 10.07 4.43 3.96
N GLY A 193 10.10 4.06 5.24
CA GLY A 193 8.91 3.97 6.07
C GLY A 193 8.49 5.37 6.51
N ILE A 194 7.20 5.69 6.33
CA ILE A 194 6.57 6.82 7.00
C ILE A 194 5.60 6.23 8.02
N ASP A 195 5.91 6.43 9.30
CA ASP A 195 5.00 6.12 10.41
C ASP A 195 3.84 7.12 10.37
N LEU A 196 2.60 6.62 10.46
CA LEU A 196 1.36 7.39 10.39
C LEU A 196 0.72 7.65 11.75
#